data_AF-A0A971LT02-F1
#
_entry.id   AF-A0A971LT02-F1
#
_cell.length_a   1.000
_cell.length_b   1.000
_cell.length_c   1.000
_cell.angle_alpha   90.00
_cell.angle_beta   90.00
_cell.angle_gamma   90.00
#
_symmetry.space_group_name_H-M   'P 1'
#
loop_
_entity.id
_entity.type
_entity.pdbx_description
1 polymer ?
#
loop_
_entity_poly.entity_id
_entity_poly.type
_entity_poly.pdbx_seq_one_letter_code
_entity_poly.pdbx_strand_id
1 'polypeptide(L)'
;MRKLTAHLLLLLALFTALALPALGEANARELEYAYLKASHAYLVTGEEVTIAVVVPDATGLTFEFNLYYTPDREQAQTFQGIDRQKQSDQGTYRFTPGQPGQYLVEVSVYDAAFRSLKLQSEPLYCYEPQAREDETTLPGKVIAIAREAGAQQLDGDFEMALWLHDWLTHNAEYDEPMTIHTPEGVLLRGEGVCESYALAYRILLHEVGIDNLYVTGYSRGQLHAWNLVRLGEDWVWVDPTWNDPVGGEEGYDYFGLNDDLLARDHDWSSSIVKPPSAQSLAYNLLLREGAQPFQDEAGLDLLLHAALGSQQPTLRYTYHGTDRHFDVHHSISQWMKQNSRLYFVDSYQDGGSRYAGQLSLTYQDMTGYTTFTDEASFTAHMDQLLSGKPAQVKMAYVGEDQFFDFGRFARDWLASNHRRHFISSYSYSYFPSSGEITLEYRDMTGYTSFASQQELDTLLAQALEDRPERLQLYYTGPDESFRLNRLLDDWLQAQRGVVGAAGGTYGSFEAALELSWRAP
;
A
#
# COMPACT_ATOMS: atom_id res chain seq x y z
N MET A 1 11.00 -19.82 101.91
CA MET A 1 10.83 -18.46 102.45
C MET A 1 10.74 -17.47 101.29
N ARG A 2 9.63 -16.72 101.21
CA ARG A 2 9.35 -15.48 100.43
C ARG A 2 9.36 -15.57 98.88
N LYS A 3 8.18 -15.59 98.24
CA LYS A 3 7.36 -14.48 97.65
C LYS A 3 7.88 -14.08 96.24
N LEU A 4 7.25 -14.43 95.11
CA LEU A 4 5.97 -14.01 94.47
C LEU A 4 5.89 -12.52 94.05
N THR A 5 5.98 -12.26 92.73
CA THR A 5 5.36 -11.17 91.90
C THR A 5 5.78 -11.38 90.42
N ALA A 6 4.89 -11.78 89.49
CA ALA A 6 4.03 -10.94 88.59
C ALA A 6 4.84 -10.33 87.40
N HIS A 7 4.52 -10.37 86.09
CA HIS A 7 3.40 -10.69 85.18
C HIS A 7 4.01 -11.10 83.81
N LEU A 8 3.52 -12.08 83.04
CA LEU A 8 2.41 -12.08 82.05
C LEU A 8 2.50 -11.02 80.91
N LEU A 9 2.54 -11.55 79.68
CA LEU A 9 2.25 -10.96 78.35
C LEU A 9 3.29 -10.03 77.66
N LEU A 10 3.96 -10.58 76.63
CA LEU A 10 3.79 -10.04 75.27
C LEU A 10 3.92 -11.18 74.23
N LEU A 11 2.77 -11.53 73.67
CA LEU A 11 2.59 -12.31 72.46
C LEU A 11 2.86 -11.40 71.26
N LEU A 12 3.38 -11.99 70.18
CA LEU A 12 3.15 -11.59 68.79
C LEU A 12 3.74 -10.24 68.31
N ALA A 13 4.93 -10.28 67.72
CA ALA A 13 5.34 -9.34 66.66
C ALA A 13 6.43 -9.97 65.79
N LEU A 14 6.12 -11.13 65.18
CA LEU A 14 6.83 -11.62 64.00
C LEU A 14 5.85 -11.54 62.82
N PHE A 15 5.55 -10.32 62.41
CA PHE A 15 5.06 -10.07 61.05
C PHE A 15 6.22 -9.39 60.33
N THR A 16 6.91 -10.16 59.50
CA THR A 16 7.60 -9.62 58.33
C THR A 16 6.56 -8.81 57.56
N ALA A 17 6.62 -7.50 57.68
CA ALA A 17 6.00 -6.62 56.71
C ALA A 17 6.72 -6.87 55.38
N LEU A 18 6.21 -7.81 54.58
CA LEU A 18 6.26 -7.65 53.14
C LEU A 18 5.49 -6.36 52.88
N ALA A 19 6.23 -5.25 52.83
CA ALA A 19 5.71 -3.99 52.34
C ALA A 19 5.23 -4.27 50.91
N LEU A 20 3.91 -4.42 50.75
CA LEU A 20 3.28 -4.13 49.49
C LEU A 20 3.72 -2.70 49.15
N PRO A 21 4.30 -2.45 47.96
CA PRO A 21 4.67 -1.09 47.58
C PRO A 21 3.42 -0.22 47.73
N ALA A 22 3.56 0.90 48.43
CA ALA A 22 2.47 1.84 48.57
C ALA A 22 1.97 2.20 47.16
N LEU A 23 0.65 2.20 46.96
CA LEU A 23 0.02 2.73 45.76
C LEU A 23 0.60 4.14 45.51
N GLY A 24 1.47 4.28 44.50
CA GLY A 24 2.14 5.54 44.16
C GLY A 24 3.67 5.57 44.30
N GLU A 25 4.35 4.50 44.73
CA GLU A 25 5.82 4.44 44.65
C GLU A 25 6.29 4.13 43.21
N ALA A 26 7.20 4.95 42.69
CA ALA A 26 7.82 4.72 41.39
C ALA A 26 8.47 3.32 41.32
N ASN A 27 8.30 2.64 40.20
CA ASN A 27 8.95 1.36 39.91
C ASN A 27 9.94 1.56 38.76
N ALA A 28 11.23 1.52 39.07
CA ALA A 28 12.28 1.82 38.08
C ALA A 28 12.21 0.90 36.85
N ARG A 29 11.71 -0.34 36.98
CA ARG A 29 11.58 -1.30 35.87
C ARG A 29 10.34 -1.10 35.02
N GLU A 30 9.32 -0.46 35.58
CA GLU A 30 8.02 -0.26 34.95
C GLU A 30 7.80 1.18 34.47
N LEU A 31 8.82 2.04 34.54
CA LEU A 31 8.80 3.40 33.96
C LEU A 31 8.29 3.35 32.52
N GLU A 32 7.39 4.23 32.12
CA GLU A 32 6.86 4.26 30.75
C GLU A 32 8.00 4.42 29.72
N TYR A 33 8.88 5.39 29.97
CA TYR A 33 10.12 5.60 29.22
C TYR A 33 11.26 5.98 30.17
N ALA A 34 12.49 5.77 29.73
CA ALA A 34 13.71 6.15 30.42
C ALA A 34 14.88 6.19 29.43
N TYR A 35 15.46 7.36 29.20
CA TYR A 35 16.59 7.51 28.25
C TYR A 35 17.55 8.60 28.71
N LEU A 36 18.69 8.70 28.02
CA LEU A 36 19.71 9.71 28.30
C LEU A 36 19.64 10.82 27.24
N LYS A 37 19.68 12.08 27.67
CA LYS A 37 19.79 13.25 26.78
C LYS A 37 21.14 13.92 27.01
N ALA A 38 21.97 13.91 25.98
CA ALA A 38 23.26 14.61 25.97
C ALA A 38 23.08 16.07 25.50
N SER A 39 23.86 16.97 26.07
CA SER A 39 23.86 18.39 25.69
C SER A 39 24.49 18.67 24.32
N HIS A 40 25.27 17.73 23.77
CA HIS A 40 25.97 17.86 22.49
C HIS A 40 25.82 16.58 21.67
N ALA A 41 25.79 16.71 20.33
CA ALA A 41 25.70 15.59 19.39
C ALA A 41 27.00 14.76 19.34
N TYR A 42 28.14 15.45 19.44
CA TYR A 42 29.48 14.92 19.58
C TYR A 42 30.22 15.78 20.61
N LEU A 43 31.36 15.30 21.10
CA LEU A 43 32.11 15.99 22.16
C LEU A 43 33.30 16.76 21.60
N VAL A 44 33.67 17.84 22.28
CA VAL A 44 34.91 18.58 22.02
C VAL A 44 35.70 18.72 23.30
N THR A 45 37.01 18.49 23.21
CA THR A 45 37.92 18.57 24.37
C THR A 45 37.82 19.94 25.04
N GLY A 46 37.76 19.94 26.37
CA GLY A 46 37.66 21.16 27.17
C GLY A 46 36.26 21.79 27.29
N GLU A 47 35.24 21.27 26.60
CA GLU A 47 33.85 21.74 26.74
C GLU A 47 33.06 20.92 27.75
N GLU A 48 32.27 21.55 28.62
CA GLU A 48 31.44 20.84 29.59
C GLU A 48 30.27 20.14 28.89
N VAL A 49 30.09 18.86 29.18
CA VAL A 49 29.01 18.00 28.69
C VAL A 49 28.07 17.70 29.84
N THR A 50 26.76 17.83 29.61
CA THR A 50 25.73 17.37 30.55
C THR A 50 24.98 16.18 29.97
N ILE A 51 24.85 15.12 30.75
CA ILE A 51 23.97 13.98 30.49
C ILE A 51 22.82 14.05 31.50
N ALA A 52 21.59 14.09 31.00
CA ALA A 52 20.38 14.09 31.82
C ALA A 52 19.60 12.78 31.61
N VAL A 53 19.10 12.21 32.71
CA VAL A 53 18.13 11.11 32.65
C VAL A 53 16.74 11.68 32.44
N VAL A 54 16.05 11.21 31.42
CA VAL A 54 14.68 11.63 31.08
C VAL A 54 13.72 10.49 31.39
N VAL A 55 12.76 10.76 32.28
CA VAL A 55 11.73 9.82 32.76
C VAL A 55 10.39 10.59 32.95
N PRO A 56 9.23 9.90 33.02
CA PRO A 56 7.94 10.55 33.25
C PRO A 56 7.87 11.32 34.56
N ASP A 57 8.37 10.72 35.63
CA ASP A 57 8.46 11.31 36.97
C ASP A 57 9.72 10.80 37.67
N ALA A 58 10.57 11.72 38.09
CA ALA A 58 11.81 11.42 38.81
C ALA A 58 11.62 11.31 40.33
N THR A 59 10.41 11.59 40.84
CA THR A 59 10.12 11.61 42.28
C THR A 59 10.42 10.25 42.91
N GLY A 60 11.30 10.25 43.92
CA GLY A 60 11.69 9.03 44.63
C GLY A 60 12.67 8.12 43.88
N LEU A 61 13.16 8.54 42.71
CA LEU A 61 14.24 7.86 42.00
C LEU A 61 15.61 8.40 42.43
N THR A 62 16.61 7.55 42.34
CA THR A 62 18.02 7.92 42.52
C THR A 62 18.87 7.33 41.40
N PHE A 63 19.99 7.98 41.11
CA PHE A 63 20.78 7.76 39.90
C PHE A 63 22.25 7.60 40.25
N GLU A 64 22.88 6.59 39.68
CA GLU A 64 24.33 6.38 39.71
C GLU A 64 24.88 6.39 38.29
N PHE A 65 25.87 7.24 38.01
CA PHE A 65 26.48 7.38 36.70
C PHE A 65 27.90 6.84 36.72
N ASN A 66 28.28 6.13 35.66
CA ASN A 66 29.65 5.72 35.38
C ASN A 66 30.06 6.24 34.01
N LEU A 67 31.20 6.92 33.96
CA LEU A 67 31.79 7.41 32.71
C LEU A 67 32.92 6.48 32.30
N TYR A 68 32.89 6.08 31.04
CA TYR A 68 33.93 5.28 30.43
C TYR A 68 34.57 6.01 29.25
N TYR A 69 35.81 5.64 28.96
CA TYR A 69 36.61 6.19 27.87
C TYR A 69 37.40 5.11 27.14
N THR A 70 37.59 5.32 25.85
CA THR A 70 38.60 4.62 25.02
C THR A 70 39.28 5.61 24.07
N PRO A 71 40.61 5.50 23.86
CA PRO A 71 41.31 6.29 22.85
C PRO A 71 41.05 5.80 21.42
N ASP A 72 40.60 4.55 21.27
CA ASP A 72 40.26 3.98 19.97
C ASP A 72 38.92 4.55 19.47
N ARG A 73 38.89 4.95 18.20
CA ARG A 73 37.69 5.47 17.55
C ARG A 73 37.04 4.47 16.60
N GLU A 74 37.69 3.35 16.28
CA GLU A 74 37.26 2.47 15.20
C GLU A 74 37.08 1.00 15.62
N GLN A 75 37.86 0.42 16.53
CA GLN A 75 37.90 -1.06 16.65
C GLN A 75 37.97 -1.71 18.05
N ALA A 76 37.81 -0.99 19.17
CA ALA A 76 37.89 -1.61 20.49
C ALA A 76 36.64 -1.43 21.35
N GLN A 77 35.96 -2.55 21.62
CA GLN A 77 34.87 -2.68 22.60
C GLN A 77 35.34 -2.52 24.07
N THR A 78 36.60 -2.17 24.32
CA THR A 78 37.16 -2.09 25.66
C THR A 78 37.18 -0.65 26.17
N PHE A 79 36.08 -0.27 26.78
CA PHE A 79 35.94 0.97 27.54
C PHE A 79 36.55 0.84 28.94
N GLN A 80 37.30 1.85 29.38
CA GLN A 80 37.82 1.93 30.76
C GLN A 80 37.00 2.92 31.58
N GLY A 81 36.57 2.52 32.77
CA GLY A 81 35.87 3.43 33.69
C GLY A 81 36.83 4.50 34.20
N ILE A 82 36.51 5.77 33.98
CA ILE A 82 37.36 6.92 34.31
C ILE A 82 36.75 7.84 35.37
N ASP A 83 35.42 7.82 35.56
CA ASP A 83 34.75 8.59 36.59
C ASP A 83 33.42 7.95 37.02
N ARG A 84 32.92 8.33 38.21
CA ARG A 84 31.66 7.86 38.77
C ARG A 84 31.00 8.91 39.66
N GLN A 85 29.73 9.22 39.36
CA GLN A 85 28.84 9.88 40.30
C GLN A 85 28.10 8.82 41.11
N LYS A 86 28.36 8.77 42.42
CA LYS A 86 27.67 7.86 43.33
C LYS A 86 26.16 8.12 43.33
N GLN A 87 25.39 7.08 43.65
CA GLN A 87 23.93 7.14 43.80
C GLN A 87 23.47 8.39 44.57
N SER A 88 22.65 9.22 43.93
CA SER A 88 22.05 10.44 44.49
C SER A 88 20.70 10.74 43.85
N ASP A 89 19.99 11.75 44.32
CA ASP A 89 18.75 12.27 43.71
C ASP A 89 19.02 13.15 42.47
N GLN A 90 20.29 13.38 42.11
CA GLN A 90 20.67 14.17 40.94
C GLN A 90 20.57 13.32 39.66
N GLY A 91 19.50 13.54 38.89
CA GLY A 91 19.29 12.93 37.56
C GLY A 91 20.16 13.49 36.43
N THR A 92 21.23 14.23 36.76
CA THR A 92 22.15 14.81 35.79
C THR A 92 23.59 14.51 36.18
N TYR A 93 24.44 14.30 35.19
CA TYR A 93 25.88 14.11 35.32
C TYR A 93 26.62 15.07 34.39
N ARG A 94 27.70 15.68 34.89
CA ARG A 94 28.52 16.64 34.15
C ARG A 94 29.97 16.19 34.11
N PHE A 95 30.59 16.30 32.95
CA PHE A 95 32.02 16.05 32.78
C PHE A 95 32.60 16.91 31.66
N THR A 96 33.93 17.08 31.66
CA THR A 96 34.65 17.76 30.58
C THR A 96 35.64 16.76 29.98
N PRO A 97 35.50 16.37 28.70
CA PRO A 97 36.40 15.41 28.08
C PRO A 97 37.79 16.06 27.95
N GLY A 98 38.81 15.38 28.49
CA GLY A 98 40.17 15.88 28.52
C GLY A 98 41.01 15.51 27.30
N GLN A 99 40.54 14.55 26.50
CA GLN A 99 41.28 14.00 25.37
C GLN A 99 40.32 13.45 24.29
N PRO A 100 40.72 13.46 23.02
CA PRO A 100 39.94 12.86 21.94
C PRO A 100 39.84 11.34 22.09
N GLY A 101 38.79 10.75 21.50
CA GLY A 101 38.48 9.33 21.61
C GLY A 101 36.96 9.11 21.63
N GLN A 102 36.50 8.07 22.30
CA GLN A 102 35.08 7.84 22.56
C GLN A 102 34.81 7.83 24.06
N TYR A 103 33.65 8.38 24.44
CA TYR A 103 33.14 8.35 25.80
C TYR A 103 31.80 7.61 25.81
N LEU A 104 31.49 6.98 26.92
CA LEU A 104 30.26 6.21 27.10
C LEU A 104 29.76 6.44 28.52
N VAL A 105 28.48 6.70 28.68
CA VAL A 105 27.85 6.91 29.99
C VAL A 105 26.87 5.80 30.27
N GLU A 106 27.04 5.17 31.43
CA GLU A 106 26.11 4.19 31.96
C GLU A 106 25.41 4.76 33.19
N VAL A 107 24.11 4.55 33.28
CA VAL A 107 23.30 5.01 34.41
C VAL A 107 22.49 3.86 34.99
N SER A 108 22.58 3.67 36.30
CA SER A 108 21.65 2.83 37.04
C SER A 108 20.62 3.72 37.73
N VAL A 109 19.35 3.56 37.35
CA VAL A 109 18.19 4.22 37.96
C VAL A 109 17.62 3.28 39.03
N TYR A 110 17.50 3.75 40.26
CA TYR A 110 16.98 2.97 41.39
C TYR A 110 15.70 3.61 41.93
N ASP A 111 14.75 2.78 42.34
CA ASP A 111 13.63 3.22 43.17
C ASP A 111 13.86 2.95 44.67
N ALA A 112 12.89 3.34 45.50
CA ALA A 112 12.94 3.18 46.95
C ALA A 112 13.04 1.71 47.42
N ALA A 113 12.60 0.76 46.59
CA ALA A 113 12.69 -0.67 46.85
C ALA A 113 14.00 -1.29 46.32
N PHE A 114 14.95 -0.46 45.85
CA PHE A 114 16.21 -0.88 45.22
C PHE A 114 16.03 -1.74 43.96
N ARG A 115 14.85 -1.69 43.31
CA ARG A 115 14.74 -2.20 41.95
C ARG A 115 15.48 -1.24 41.04
N SER A 116 16.16 -1.78 40.03
CA SER A 116 16.96 -0.97 39.11
C SER A 116 16.59 -1.20 37.64
N LEU A 117 16.76 -0.13 36.87
CA LEU A 117 16.82 -0.10 35.42
C LEU A 117 18.18 0.47 35.02
N LYS A 118 18.84 -0.17 34.05
CA LYS A 118 20.13 0.26 33.53
C LYS A 118 19.92 0.91 32.17
N LEU A 119 20.51 2.08 31.98
CA LEU A 119 20.52 2.85 30.74
C LEU A 119 21.97 3.04 30.31
N GLN A 120 22.18 3.20 29.01
CA GLN A 120 23.48 3.49 28.44
C GLN A 120 23.33 4.50 27.30
N SER A 121 24.32 5.36 27.13
CA SER A 121 24.39 6.26 25.97
C SER A 121 24.85 5.50 24.73
N GLU A 122 24.60 6.08 23.57
CA GLU A 122 25.42 5.87 22.38
C GLU A 122 26.91 6.18 22.67
N PRO A 123 27.85 5.65 21.86
CA PRO A 123 29.22 6.14 21.87
C PRO A 123 29.28 7.63 21.52
N LEU A 124 29.88 8.43 22.40
CA LEU A 124 30.05 9.87 22.24
C LEU A 124 31.45 10.17 21.70
N TYR A 125 31.53 10.54 20.43
CA TYR A 125 32.79 10.77 19.73
C TYR A 125 33.38 12.14 20.09
N CYS A 126 34.61 12.16 20.60
CA CYS A 126 35.28 13.37 21.07
C CYS A 126 36.45 13.79 20.17
N TYR A 127 36.48 15.07 19.78
CA TYR A 127 37.48 15.67 18.91
C TYR A 127 38.13 16.91 19.54
N GLU A 128 39.24 17.36 18.95
CA GLU A 128 39.83 18.66 19.26
C GLU A 128 38.99 19.80 18.66
N PRO A 129 39.03 21.03 19.20
CA PRO A 129 38.19 22.13 18.75
C PRO A 129 38.33 22.46 17.26
N GLN A 130 39.53 22.30 16.69
CA GLN A 130 39.83 22.58 15.29
C GLN A 130 39.08 21.68 14.31
N ALA A 131 38.60 20.50 14.76
CA ALA A 131 37.83 19.59 13.90
C ALA A 131 36.53 20.24 13.39
N ARG A 132 35.95 21.21 14.11
CA ARG A 132 34.75 21.94 13.63
C ARG A 132 34.98 22.75 12.36
N GLU A 133 36.24 23.09 12.07
CA GLU A 133 36.62 23.87 10.89
C GLU A 133 37.04 22.97 9.71
N ASP A 134 37.13 21.65 9.92
CA ASP A 134 37.61 20.69 8.94
C ASP A 134 36.48 19.71 8.55
N GLU A 135 35.92 19.92 7.35
CA GLU A 135 34.86 19.09 6.77
C GLU A 135 35.28 17.63 6.48
N THR A 136 36.58 17.29 6.62
CA THR A 136 37.06 15.90 6.56
C THR A 136 36.98 15.19 7.92
N THR A 137 36.51 15.87 8.95
CA THR A 137 36.26 15.31 10.28
C THR A 137 34.75 15.27 10.56
N LEU A 138 34.34 14.41 11.50
CA LEU A 138 32.92 14.27 11.87
C LEU A 138 32.28 15.62 12.27
N PRO A 139 32.86 16.44 13.18
CA PRO A 139 32.27 17.74 13.54
C PRO A 139 32.10 18.69 12.36
N GLY A 140 33.16 18.89 11.56
CA GLY A 140 33.11 19.83 10.45
C GLY A 140 32.12 19.39 9.37
N LYS A 141 32.05 18.08 9.06
CA LYS A 141 31.09 17.53 8.10
C LYS A 141 29.63 17.69 8.58
N VAL A 142 29.36 17.40 9.85
CA VAL A 142 28.03 17.57 10.46
C VAL A 142 27.59 19.04 10.39
N ILE A 143 28.47 19.98 10.75
CA ILE A 143 28.19 21.42 10.64
C ILE A 143 27.93 21.84 9.19
N ALA A 144 28.69 21.30 8.23
CA ALA A 144 28.51 21.60 6.82
C ALA A 144 27.14 21.11 6.31
N ILE A 145 26.76 19.87 6.61
CA ILE A 145 25.46 19.30 6.22
C ILE A 145 24.31 20.05 6.89
N ALA A 146 24.40 20.34 8.19
CA ALA A 146 23.37 21.13 8.89
C ALA A 146 23.21 22.54 8.29
N ARG A 147 24.30 23.16 7.84
CA ARG A 147 24.26 24.44 7.11
C ARG A 147 23.59 24.29 5.75
N GLU A 148 23.89 23.24 5.00
CA GLU A 148 23.25 22.94 3.70
C GLU A 148 21.74 22.71 3.87
N ALA A 149 21.34 21.95 4.88
CA ALA A 149 19.94 21.72 5.24
C ALA A 149 19.23 23.02 5.61
N GLY A 150 19.85 23.85 6.46
CA GLY A 150 19.31 25.16 6.85
C GLY A 150 19.16 26.13 5.67
N ALA A 151 20.00 26.02 4.63
CA ALA A 151 19.90 26.84 3.43
C ALA A 151 18.69 26.49 2.54
N GLN A 152 18.10 25.29 2.70
CA GLN A 152 16.93 24.85 1.95
C GLN A 152 15.63 25.56 2.36
N GLN A 153 15.61 26.22 3.54
CA GLN A 153 14.41 26.90 4.07
C GLN A 153 13.20 25.94 4.22
N LEU A 154 13.45 24.75 4.77
CA LEU A 154 12.45 23.70 4.98
C LEU A 154 11.42 24.09 6.06
N ASP A 155 10.18 23.65 5.88
CA ASP A 155 9.04 24.01 6.73
C ASP A 155 8.88 23.09 7.94
N GLY A 156 9.77 23.22 8.94
CA GLY A 156 9.63 22.54 10.23
C GLY A 156 10.35 21.20 10.33
N ASP A 157 10.11 20.49 11.44
CA ASP A 157 10.92 19.34 11.84
C ASP A 157 10.81 18.15 10.88
N PHE A 158 9.63 17.89 10.30
CA PHE A 158 9.42 16.76 9.41
C PHE A 158 10.25 16.90 8.12
N GLU A 159 10.14 18.04 7.45
CA GLU A 159 10.84 18.34 6.21
C GLU A 159 12.36 18.38 6.44
N MET A 160 12.81 18.93 7.58
CA MET A 160 14.22 18.92 7.99
C MET A 160 14.74 17.49 8.25
N ALA A 161 13.99 16.68 9.00
CA ALA A 161 14.35 15.30 9.29
C ALA A 161 14.38 14.44 8.02
N LEU A 162 13.44 14.63 7.10
CA LEU A 162 13.40 13.95 5.81
C LEU A 162 14.60 14.35 4.93
N TRP A 163 14.91 15.63 4.84
CA TRP A 163 16.05 16.08 4.04
C TRP A 163 17.38 15.48 4.54
N LEU A 164 17.59 15.44 5.85
CA LEU A 164 18.78 14.83 6.45
C LEU A 164 18.83 13.32 6.27
N HIS A 165 17.65 12.66 6.29
CA HIS A 165 17.51 11.25 5.98
C HIS A 165 17.93 10.99 4.53
N ASP A 166 17.36 11.72 3.58
CA ASP A 166 17.61 11.56 2.15
C ASP A 166 19.07 11.84 1.82
N TRP A 167 19.64 12.90 2.39
CA TRP A 167 21.08 13.18 2.26
C TRP A 167 21.90 11.97 2.66
N LEU A 168 21.57 11.30 3.76
CA LEU A 168 22.32 10.16 4.25
C LEU A 168 22.14 8.92 3.35
N THR A 169 20.90 8.57 2.98
CA THR A 169 20.60 7.40 2.15
C THR A 169 21.05 7.56 0.70
N HIS A 170 21.21 8.79 0.18
CA HIS A 170 21.71 9.02 -1.18
C HIS A 170 23.24 9.14 -1.27
N ASN A 171 23.94 9.26 -0.14
CA ASN A 171 25.40 9.47 -0.09
C ASN A 171 26.17 8.33 0.57
N ALA A 172 25.51 7.22 0.90
CA ALA A 172 26.13 6.05 1.48
C ALA A 172 25.59 4.75 0.89
N GLU A 173 26.41 3.70 0.95
CA GLU A 173 26.02 2.33 0.65
C GLU A 173 26.21 1.43 1.89
N TYR A 174 25.40 0.37 1.97
CA TYR A 174 25.51 -0.60 3.06
C TYR A 174 26.82 -1.40 2.98
N ASP A 175 27.59 -1.41 4.07
CA ASP A 175 28.79 -2.24 4.24
C ASP A 175 28.38 -3.70 4.45
N GLU A 176 28.18 -4.44 3.37
CA GLU A 176 27.85 -5.87 3.38
C GLU A 176 28.88 -6.74 4.16
N PRO A 177 30.20 -6.48 4.10
CA PRO A 177 31.18 -7.10 5.02
C PRO A 177 30.94 -6.85 6.52
N MET A 178 30.12 -5.86 6.89
CA MET A 178 29.76 -5.48 8.25
C MET A 178 30.91 -5.03 9.14
N THR A 179 31.78 -4.17 8.62
CA THR A 179 33.04 -3.75 9.26
C THR A 179 33.07 -2.29 9.73
N ILE A 180 32.21 -1.42 9.18
CA ILE A 180 32.21 0.02 9.40
C ILE A 180 31.00 0.43 10.23
N HIS A 181 31.22 0.60 11.54
CA HIS A 181 30.16 0.88 12.53
C HIS A 181 30.11 2.35 12.97
N THR A 182 31.14 3.15 12.71
CA THR A 182 31.23 4.54 13.19
C THR A 182 30.45 5.50 12.29
N PRO A 183 29.92 6.64 12.79
CA PRO A 183 29.16 7.60 11.97
C PRO A 183 30.01 8.24 10.85
N GLU A 184 31.34 8.26 10.98
CA GLU A 184 32.25 8.64 9.89
C GLU A 184 32.13 7.75 8.66
N GLY A 185 31.66 6.50 8.81
CA GLY A 185 31.39 5.58 7.71
C GLY A 185 30.51 6.23 6.66
N VAL A 186 29.25 6.44 6.99
CA VAL A 186 28.29 7.04 6.06
C VAL A 186 28.56 8.53 5.80
N LEU A 187 29.02 9.30 6.80
CA LEU A 187 29.16 10.76 6.63
C LEU A 187 30.40 11.17 5.83
N LEU A 188 31.49 10.41 5.91
CA LEU A 188 32.78 10.77 5.29
C LEU A 188 33.23 9.76 4.24
N ARG A 189 33.00 8.46 4.45
CA ARG A 189 33.47 7.39 3.55
C ARG A 189 32.41 6.94 2.56
N GLY A 190 31.13 7.25 2.80
CA GLY A 190 30.00 6.81 1.99
C GLY A 190 29.70 5.31 2.13
N GLU A 191 30.11 4.68 3.24
CA GLU A 191 29.88 3.25 3.47
C GLU A 191 29.76 2.96 4.97
N GLY A 192 28.75 2.16 5.37
CA GLY A 192 28.54 1.81 6.78
C GLY A 192 27.48 0.75 7.02
N VAL A 193 27.40 0.22 8.24
CA VAL A 193 26.30 -0.66 8.67
C VAL A 193 25.22 0.11 9.43
N CYS A 194 24.18 -0.59 9.88
CA CYS A 194 23.07 -0.01 10.67
C CYS A 194 23.49 0.92 11.81
N GLU A 195 24.50 0.56 12.59
CA GLU A 195 25.03 1.41 13.66
C GLU A 195 25.60 2.74 13.11
N SER A 196 26.31 2.70 11.97
CA SER A 196 26.86 3.89 11.32
C SER A 196 25.76 4.85 10.87
N TYR A 197 24.73 4.33 10.19
CA TYR A 197 23.57 5.10 9.72
C TYR A 197 22.81 5.74 10.90
N ALA A 198 22.46 4.93 11.90
CA ALA A 198 21.65 5.39 13.03
C ALA A 198 22.38 6.42 13.92
N LEU A 199 23.70 6.26 14.12
CA LEU A 199 24.52 7.25 14.84
C LEU A 199 24.67 8.54 14.04
N ALA A 200 24.93 8.45 12.74
CA ALA A 200 25.07 9.63 11.89
C ALA A 200 23.77 10.43 11.82
N TYR A 201 22.63 9.78 11.62
CA TYR A 201 21.33 10.44 11.60
C TYR A 201 21.00 11.07 12.96
N ARG A 202 21.30 10.38 14.07
CA ARG A 202 21.16 10.91 15.44
C ARG A 202 21.96 12.20 15.68
N ILE A 203 23.18 12.24 15.16
CA ILE A 203 24.08 13.40 15.28
C ILE A 203 23.56 14.57 14.44
N LEU A 204 23.18 14.31 13.19
CA LEU A 204 22.64 15.34 12.28
C LEU A 204 21.36 15.97 12.81
N LEU A 205 20.39 15.15 13.25
CA LEU A 205 19.13 15.63 13.83
C LEU A 205 19.36 16.49 15.07
N HIS A 206 20.31 16.11 15.93
CA HIS A 206 20.63 16.88 17.13
C HIS A 206 21.31 18.21 16.84
N GLU A 207 22.21 18.25 15.84
CA GLU A 207 22.85 19.48 15.37
C GLU A 207 21.81 20.52 14.91
N VAL A 208 20.73 20.07 14.26
CA VAL A 208 19.62 20.96 13.83
C VAL A 208 18.54 21.16 14.90
N GLY A 209 18.72 20.60 16.10
CA GLY A 209 17.83 20.80 17.25
C GLY A 209 16.60 19.91 17.32
N ILE A 210 16.55 18.82 16.54
CA ILE A 210 15.46 17.84 16.57
C ILE A 210 15.75 16.77 17.63
N ASP A 211 14.84 16.65 18.60
CA ASP A 211 14.92 15.65 19.65
C ASP A 211 14.81 14.24 19.05
N ASN A 212 15.77 13.38 19.35
CA ASN A 212 15.80 12.03 18.81
C ASN A 212 16.69 11.09 19.65
N LEU A 213 16.51 9.78 19.46
CA LEU A 213 17.20 8.72 20.19
C LEU A 213 17.84 7.72 19.22
N TYR A 214 19.04 7.28 19.56
CA TYR A 214 19.64 6.06 19.00
C TYR A 214 19.06 4.86 19.74
N VAL A 215 18.51 3.90 19.00
CA VAL A 215 17.85 2.71 19.55
C VAL A 215 18.47 1.47 18.95
N THR A 216 18.81 0.52 19.82
CA THR A 216 19.31 -0.81 19.43
C THR A 216 18.29 -1.89 19.72
N GLY A 217 18.40 -3.01 19.02
CA GLY A 217 17.55 -4.17 19.23
C GLY A 217 17.81 -5.25 18.20
N TYR A 218 16.74 -5.92 17.78
CA TYR A 218 16.78 -6.93 16.73
C TYR A 218 15.86 -6.56 15.59
N SER A 219 16.33 -6.68 14.35
CA SER A 219 15.50 -6.64 13.16
C SER A 219 15.60 -7.97 12.42
N ARG A 220 14.46 -8.62 12.16
CA ARG A 220 14.37 -9.98 11.59
C ARG A 220 15.31 -11.01 12.25
N GLY A 221 15.57 -10.85 13.55
CA GLY A 221 16.42 -11.75 14.35
C GLY A 221 17.93 -11.46 14.29
N GLN A 222 18.36 -10.38 13.63
CA GLN A 222 19.74 -9.89 13.64
C GLN A 222 19.85 -8.64 14.51
N LEU A 223 21.00 -8.44 15.16
CA LEU A 223 21.26 -7.18 15.88
C LEU A 223 21.17 -6.02 14.89
N HIS A 224 20.49 -4.97 15.30
CA HIS A 224 20.21 -3.81 14.45
C HIS A 224 20.11 -2.53 15.26
N ALA A 225 20.26 -1.39 14.59
CA ALA A 225 20.16 -0.06 15.18
C ALA A 225 19.42 0.91 14.25
N TRP A 226 18.62 1.79 14.84
CA TRP A 226 17.75 2.76 14.15
C TRP A 226 17.44 3.94 15.07
N ASN A 227 16.48 4.79 14.70
CA ASN A 227 16.19 6.03 15.41
C ASN A 227 14.71 6.17 15.82
N LEU A 228 14.50 6.77 16.98
CA LEU A 228 13.21 7.37 17.36
C LEU A 228 13.34 8.88 17.26
N VAL A 229 12.50 9.54 16.48
CA VAL A 229 12.59 10.97 16.17
C VAL A 229 11.32 11.67 16.64
N ARG A 230 11.47 12.81 17.32
CA ARG A 230 10.35 13.65 17.74
C ARG A 230 10.10 14.69 16.66
N LEU A 231 8.96 14.60 15.99
CA LEU A 231 8.52 15.55 14.98
C LEU A 231 7.33 16.33 15.54
N GLY A 232 7.52 17.61 15.81
CA GLY A 232 6.56 18.39 16.60
C GLY A 232 6.39 17.78 18.01
N GLU A 233 5.18 17.33 18.32
CA GLU A 233 4.88 16.72 19.64
C GLU A 233 4.90 15.18 19.61
N ASP A 234 4.94 14.57 18.43
CA ASP A 234 4.84 13.12 18.28
C ASP A 234 6.21 12.47 18.12
N TRP A 235 6.39 11.31 18.77
CA TRP A 235 7.50 10.40 18.48
C TRP A 235 7.13 9.48 17.34
N VAL A 236 8.07 9.29 16.40
CA VAL A 236 7.96 8.34 15.30
C VAL A 236 9.27 7.59 15.09
N TRP A 237 9.17 6.38 14.58
CA TRP A 237 10.31 5.56 14.22
C TRP A 237 10.82 5.90 12.82
N VAL A 238 12.15 5.97 12.70
CA VAL A 238 12.87 6.13 11.44
C VAL A 238 14.01 5.13 11.37
N ASP A 239 14.09 4.36 10.29
CA ASP A 239 15.21 3.45 10.02
C ASP A 239 15.89 3.81 8.67
N PRO A 240 16.93 4.65 8.71
CA PRO A 240 17.64 5.06 7.50
C PRO A 240 18.30 3.90 6.75
N THR A 241 18.71 2.83 7.45
CA THR A 241 19.36 1.67 6.83
C THR A 241 18.39 0.84 6.02
N TRP A 242 17.18 0.63 6.56
CA TRP A 242 16.12 -0.05 5.83
C TRP A 242 15.46 0.82 4.76
N ASN A 243 15.77 2.11 4.76
CA ASN A 243 15.36 3.07 3.75
C ASN A 243 16.43 3.34 2.69
N ASP A 244 17.64 2.84 2.87
CA ASP A 244 18.72 2.90 1.89
C ASP A 244 18.31 2.15 0.59
N PRO A 245 18.26 2.85 -0.56
CA PRO A 245 17.85 2.26 -1.84
C PRO A 245 18.86 1.24 -2.38
N VAL A 246 18.65 -0.05 -2.08
CA VAL A 246 19.40 -1.13 -2.74
C VAL A 246 18.88 -1.33 -4.17
N GLY A 247 19.68 -0.93 -5.17
CA GLY A 247 19.35 -1.15 -6.59
C GLY A 247 18.48 -0.06 -7.24
N GLY A 248 18.30 1.09 -6.59
CA GLY A 248 17.77 2.32 -7.22
C GLY A 248 16.29 2.63 -7.01
N GLU A 249 15.58 1.89 -6.15
CA GLU A 249 14.24 2.28 -5.68
C GLU A 249 14.31 2.75 -4.23
N GLU A 250 13.92 4.02 -3.99
CA GLU A 250 13.89 4.64 -2.67
C GLU A 250 12.93 3.88 -1.76
N GLY A 251 13.44 3.35 -0.64
CA GLY A 251 12.60 2.75 0.38
C GLY A 251 12.19 3.80 1.39
N TYR A 252 10.93 4.23 1.44
CA TYR A 252 10.43 5.09 2.54
C TYR A 252 9.54 4.32 3.53
N ASP A 253 9.59 2.99 3.46
CA ASP A 253 8.81 2.06 4.28
C ASP A 253 8.97 2.28 5.79
N TYR A 254 10.10 2.83 6.22
CA TYR A 254 10.45 3.00 7.63
C TYR A 254 10.57 4.47 8.04
N PHE A 255 10.05 5.41 7.26
CA PHE A 255 10.03 6.82 7.65
C PHE A 255 8.69 7.22 8.29
N GLY A 256 8.72 7.42 9.61
CA GLY A 256 7.57 7.91 10.36
C GLY A 256 6.60 6.81 10.76
N LEU A 257 7.11 5.67 11.25
CA LEU A 257 6.29 4.57 11.73
C LEU A 257 5.86 4.77 13.20
N ASN A 258 4.72 4.17 13.57
CA ASN A 258 4.34 3.98 14.96
C ASN A 258 4.86 2.63 15.49
N ASP A 259 4.68 2.35 16.78
CA ASP A 259 5.15 1.13 17.44
C ASP A 259 4.62 -0.13 16.76
N ASP A 260 3.31 -0.17 16.42
CA ASP A 260 2.67 -1.34 15.82
C ASP A 260 3.28 -1.71 14.46
N LEU A 261 3.56 -0.71 13.62
CA LEU A 261 4.13 -0.95 12.29
C LEU A 261 5.60 -1.36 12.37
N LEU A 262 6.40 -0.73 13.24
CA LEU A 262 7.81 -1.08 13.39
C LEU A 262 7.96 -2.47 14.05
N ALA A 263 7.11 -2.79 15.04
CA ALA A 263 7.13 -4.07 15.77
C ALA A 263 6.88 -5.31 14.91
N ARG A 264 6.41 -5.13 13.67
CA ARG A 264 6.24 -6.19 12.68
C ARG A 264 7.54 -6.97 12.43
N ASP A 265 8.67 -6.28 12.36
CA ASP A 265 9.97 -6.91 12.14
C ASP A 265 11.13 -6.38 13.00
N HIS A 266 10.90 -5.37 13.84
CA HIS A 266 11.86 -4.87 14.81
C HIS A 266 11.43 -5.16 16.27
N ASP A 267 12.40 -5.40 17.13
CA ASP A 267 12.22 -5.62 18.57
C ASP A 267 13.28 -4.81 19.35
N TRP A 268 12.84 -3.81 20.12
CA TRP A 268 13.68 -2.98 20.98
C TRP A 268 13.58 -3.34 22.46
N SER A 269 13.03 -4.51 22.81
CA SER A 269 12.87 -4.93 24.21
C SER A 269 14.20 -5.06 24.97
N SER A 270 15.31 -5.30 24.24
CA SER A 270 16.67 -5.36 24.78
C SER A 270 17.49 -4.08 24.55
N SER A 271 16.84 -2.96 24.22
CA SER A 271 17.53 -1.73 23.90
C SER A 271 18.30 -1.14 25.10
N ILE A 272 19.32 -0.35 24.79
CA ILE A 272 20.13 0.37 25.79
C ILE A 272 19.38 1.52 26.48
N VAL A 273 18.21 1.87 25.94
CA VAL A 273 17.27 2.86 26.49
C VAL A 273 15.87 2.23 26.56
N LYS A 274 14.98 2.83 27.34
CA LYS A 274 13.53 2.56 27.26
C LYS A 274 12.86 3.72 26.50
N PRO A 275 12.68 3.60 25.17
CA PRO A 275 12.18 4.70 24.35
C PRO A 275 10.73 5.06 24.71
N PRO A 276 10.32 6.33 24.52
CA PRO A 276 8.90 6.72 24.48
C PRO A 276 8.14 5.94 23.40
N SER A 277 6.81 5.79 23.58
CA SER A 277 5.94 5.15 22.60
C SER A 277 5.67 6.06 21.40
N ALA A 278 5.78 5.51 20.19
CA ALA A 278 5.31 6.16 18.98
C ALA A 278 3.90 5.65 18.64
N GLN A 279 2.91 6.53 18.66
CA GLN A 279 1.50 6.15 18.41
C GLN A 279 0.92 6.78 17.15
N SER A 280 1.50 7.91 16.72
CA SER A 280 1.00 8.71 15.61
C SER A 280 1.55 8.21 14.27
N LEU A 281 0.72 8.29 13.23
CA LEU A 281 1.13 8.13 11.83
C LEU A 281 1.04 9.46 11.07
N ALA A 282 0.86 10.59 11.76
CA ALA A 282 0.74 11.91 11.12
C ALA A 282 1.99 12.32 10.32
N TYR A 283 3.14 11.74 10.67
CA TYR A 283 4.43 11.93 10.03
C TYR A 283 4.90 10.72 9.23
N ASN A 284 4.02 9.75 8.96
CA ASN A 284 4.35 8.67 8.03
C ASN A 284 4.45 9.24 6.60
N LEU A 285 5.61 9.13 5.97
CA LEU A 285 5.86 9.76 4.66
C LEU A 285 4.92 9.22 3.59
N LEU A 286 4.76 7.89 3.51
CA LEU A 286 3.92 7.25 2.48
C LEU A 286 2.45 7.71 2.57
N LEU A 287 1.89 7.81 3.78
CA LEU A 287 0.54 8.34 3.97
C LEU A 287 0.42 9.82 3.56
N ARG A 288 1.43 10.64 3.88
CA ARG A 288 1.47 12.06 3.49
C ARG A 288 1.57 12.23 1.98
N GLU A 289 2.21 11.30 1.29
CA GLU A 289 2.25 11.25 -0.18
C GLU A 289 1.01 10.60 -0.82
N GLY A 290 -0.03 10.30 -0.03
CA GLY A 290 -1.32 9.82 -0.51
C GLY A 290 -1.39 8.30 -0.72
N ALA A 291 -0.40 7.53 -0.27
CA ALA A 291 -0.51 6.08 -0.26
C ALA A 291 -1.69 5.63 0.61
N GLN A 292 -2.52 4.74 0.06
CA GLN A 292 -3.69 4.23 0.74
C GLN A 292 -3.32 2.99 1.58
N PRO A 293 -3.57 2.99 2.90
CA PRO A 293 -3.19 1.87 3.75
C PRO A 293 -4.16 0.69 3.63
N PHE A 294 -3.63 -0.53 3.76
CA PHE A 294 -4.42 -1.75 3.96
C PHE A 294 -3.69 -2.70 4.91
N GLN A 295 -4.40 -3.63 5.56
CA GLN A 295 -3.84 -4.45 6.64
C GLN A 295 -3.80 -5.96 6.35
N ASP A 296 -4.60 -6.43 5.40
CA ASP A 296 -4.74 -7.85 5.06
C ASP A 296 -5.28 -8.01 3.63
N GLU A 297 -5.51 -9.26 3.22
CA GLU A 297 -6.06 -9.57 1.89
C GLU A 297 -7.43 -8.92 1.65
N ALA A 298 -8.28 -8.83 2.68
CA ALA A 298 -9.61 -8.23 2.55
C ALA A 298 -9.53 -6.71 2.37
N GLY A 299 -8.61 -6.04 3.09
CA GLY A 299 -8.33 -4.63 2.90
C GLY A 299 -7.75 -4.33 1.51
N LEU A 300 -6.84 -5.18 1.02
CA LEU A 300 -6.31 -5.07 -0.33
C LEU A 300 -7.40 -5.25 -1.40
N ASP A 301 -8.28 -6.24 -1.22
CA ASP A 301 -9.42 -6.50 -2.10
C ASP A 301 -10.33 -5.27 -2.21
N LEU A 302 -10.72 -4.68 -1.08
CA LEU A 302 -11.54 -3.46 -1.05
C LEU A 302 -10.85 -2.28 -1.73
N LEU A 303 -9.55 -2.12 -1.48
CA LEU A 303 -8.76 -1.04 -2.06
C LEU A 303 -8.71 -1.14 -3.60
N LEU A 304 -8.44 -2.34 -4.12
CA LEU A 304 -8.37 -2.59 -5.56
C LEU A 304 -9.73 -2.45 -6.24
N HIS A 305 -10.80 -2.99 -5.63
CA HIS A 305 -12.18 -2.78 -6.11
C HIS A 305 -12.52 -1.29 -6.22
N ALA A 306 -12.21 -0.49 -5.20
CA ALA A 306 -12.50 0.94 -5.19
C ALA A 306 -11.70 1.71 -6.26
N ALA A 307 -10.39 1.42 -6.36
CA ALA A 307 -9.50 2.09 -7.30
C ALA A 307 -9.88 1.78 -8.76
N LEU A 308 -10.07 0.51 -9.10
CA LEU A 308 -10.39 0.09 -10.46
C LEU A 308 -11.84 0.41 -10.83
N GLY A 309 -12.78 0.32 -9.88
CA GLY A 309 -14.18 0.72 -10.09
C GLY A 309 -14.34 2.21 -10.41
N SER A 310 -13.41 3.04 -9.92
CA SER A 310 -13.35 4.47 -10.24
C SER A 310 -12.41 4.78 -11.42
N GLN A 311 -11.87 3.75 -12.08
CA GLN A 311 -10.87 3.85 -13.15
C GLN A 311 -9.68 4.76 -12.81
N GLN A 312 -9.16 4.67 -11.58
CA GLN A 312 -7.96 5.43 -11.19
C GLN A 312 -6.75 4.96 -12.01
N PRO A 313 -6.02 5.86 -12.70
CA PRO A 313 -4.85 5.48 -13.50
C PRO A 313 -3.64 5.11 -12.64
N THR A 314 -3.67 5.47 -11.36
CA THR A 314 -2.58 5.24 -10.42
C THR A 314 -3.14 5.05 -9.02
N LEU A 315 -2.68 4.00 -8.35
CA LEU A 315 -2.98 3.69 -6.96
C LEU A 315 -1.65 3.56 -6.20
N ARG A 316 -1.38 4.49 -5.29
CA ARG A 316 -0.31 4.34 -4.30
C ARG A 316 -0.86 3.59 -3.09
N TYR A 317 -0.14 2.60 -2.60
CA TYR A 317 -0.60 1.74 -1.50
C TYR A 317 0.51 1.54 -0.47
N THR A 318 0.12 1.22 0.77
CA THR A 318 1.05 0.83 1.83
C THR A 318 0.44 -0.23 2.76
N TYR A 319 1.22 -1.23 3.12
CA TYR A 319 0.83 -2.37 3.94
C TYR A 319 1.08 -2.07 5.42
N HIS A 320 0.00 -1.94 6.17
CA HIS A 320 -0.06 -1.61 7.59
C HIS A 320 -0.49 -2.80 8.46
N GLY A 321 -0.45 -4.02 7.91
CA GLY A 321 -0.74 -5.23 8.67
C GLY A 321 0.46 -5.70 9.48
N THR A 322 0.21 -6.59 10.45
CA THR A 322 1.20 -7.11 11.38
C THR A 322 1.99 -8.31 10.85
N ASP A 323 1.57 -8.92 9.73
CA ASP A 323 2.27 -10.07 9.16
C ASP A 323 3.46 -9.61 8.31
N ARG A 324 4.66 -9.73 8.87
CA ARG A 324 5.91 -9.43 8.15
C ARG A 324 6.14 -10.28 6.90
N HIS A 325 5.43 -11.41 6.76
CA HIS A 325 5.56 -12.32 5.63
C HIS A 325 4.50 -12.10 4.54
N PHE A 326 3.60 -11.13 4.70
CA PHE A 326 2.63 -10.75 3.68
C PHE A 326 3.35 -10.30 2.40
N ASP A 327 3.01 -10.93 1.28
CA ASP A 327 3.59 -10.65 -0.04
C ASP A 327 2.62 -9.79 -0.86
N VAL A 328 2.82 -8.47 -0.81
CA VAL A 328 1.93 -7.49 -1.44
C VAL A 328 1.90 -7.68 -2.95
N HIS A 329 3.06 -7.79 -3.59
CA HIS A 329 3.17 -7.94 -5.05
C HIS A 329 2.53 -9.24 -5.53
N HIS A 330 2.72 -10.35 -4.80
CA HIS A 330 2.04 -11.60 -5.12
C HIS A 330 0.52 -11.44 -5.04
N SER A 331 0.02 -10.86 -3.95
CA SER A 331 -1.42 -10.67 -3.74
C SER A 331 -2.05 -9.77 -4.80
N ILE A 332 -1.42 -8.65 -5.16
CA ILE A 332 -1.87 -7.79 -6.27
C ILE A 332 -1.86 -8.59 -7.59
N SER A 333 -0.79 -9.34 -7.88
CA SER A 333 -0.70 -10.14 -9.11
C SER A 333 -1.81 -11.18 -9.21
N GLN A 334 -2.13 -11.90 -8.13
CA GLN A 334 -3.22 -12.87 -8.11
C GLN A 334 -4.58 -12.20 -8.26
N TRP A 335 -4.80 -11.11 -7.55
CA TRP A 335 -6.06 -10.37 -7.62
C TRP A 335 -6.30 -9.82 -9.04
N MET A 336 -5.28 -9.21 -9.65
CA MET A 336 -5.36 -8.66 -11.00
C MET A 336 -5.63 -9.74 -12.06
N LYS A 337 -5.05 -10.94 -11.92
CA LYS A 337 -5.35 -12.07 -12.83
C LYS A 337 -6.83 -12.46 -12.81
N GLN A 338 -7.49 -12.33 -11.66
CA GLN A 338 -8.87 -12.74 -11.48
C GLN A 338 -9.85 -11.63 -11.87
N ASN A 339 -9.52 -10.38 -11.55
CA ASN A 339 -10.49 -9.28 -11.53
C ASN A 339 -10.25 -8.21 -12.61
N SER A 340 -9.04 -8.05 -13.13
CA SER A 340 -8.70 -6.91 -14.01
C SER A 340 -9.61 -6.80 -15.26
N ARG A 341 -10.06 -7.95 -15.80
CA ARG A 341 -11.00 -8.02 -16.93
C ARG A 341 -12.35 -7.34 -16.63
N LEU A 342 -12.81 -7.39 -15.38
CA LEU A 342 -14.12 -6.84 -14.97
C LEU A 342 -14.11 -5.32 -14.99
N TYR A 343 -12.92 -4.73 -14.89
CA TYR A 343 -12.69 -3.29 -14.88
C TYR A 343 -12.12 -2.76 -16.19
N PHE A 344 -12.01 -3.62 -17.21
CA PHE A 344 -11.46 -3.26 -18.52
C PHE A 344 -10.04 -2.69 -18.45
N VAL A 345 -9.21 -3.23 -17.54
CA VAL A 345 -7.78 -2.92 -17.49
C VAL A 345 -7.11 -3.50 -18.73
N ASP A 346 -6.45 -2.64 -19.51
CA ASP A 346 -5.69 -2.99 -20.71
C ASP A 346 -4.27 -3.45 -20.34
N SER A 347 -3.60 -2.69 -19.48
CA SER A 347 -2.29 -3.03 -18.94
C SER A 347 -2.11 -2.46 -17.53
N TYR A 348 -1.22 -3.07 -16.77
CA TYR A 348 -0.84 -2.57 -15.45
C TYR A 348 0.63 -2.85 -15.17
N GLN A 349 1.21 -2.00 -14.32
CA GLN A 349 2.55 -2.17 -13.77
C GLN A 349 2.47 -1.98 -12.26
N ASP A 350 2.95 -2.97 -11.53
CA ASP A 350 3.14 -2.92 -10.09
C ASP A 350 4.64 -2.83 -9.79
N GLY A 351 5.01 -2.02 -8.80
CA GLY A 351 6.39 -1.79 -8.39
C GLY A 351 6.45 -1.06 -7.05
N GLY A 352 7.63 -1.03 -6.47
CA GLY A 352 7.87 -0.49 -5.14
C GLY A 352 8.59 -1.49 -4.23
N SER A 353 8.48 -1.22 -2.94
CA SER A 353 9.12 -1.97 -1.87
C SER A 353 8.29 -3.18 -1.43
N ARG A 354 8.79 -3.88 -0.41
CA ARG A 354 8.08 -5.02 0.19
C ARG A 354 6.70 -4.63 0.74
N TYR A 355 6.59 -3.43 1.29
CA TYR A 355 5.40 -3.02 2.04
C TYR A 355 4.62 -1.90 1.35
N ALA A 356 5.16 -1.21 0.36
CA ALA A 356 4.49 -0.10 -0.29
C ALA A 356 4.85 -0.02 -1.75
N GLY A 357 4.00 0.67 -2.52
CA GLY A 357 4.25 0.75 -3.95
C GLY A 357 3.21 1.54 -4.70
N GLN A 358 3.33 1.48 -6.02
CA GLN A 358 2.43 2.13 -6.94
C GLN A 358 1.98 1.15 -8.01
N LEU A 359 0.66 0.96 -8.08
CA LEU A 359 0.00 0.28 -9.19
C LEU A 359 -0.39 1.31 -10.24
N SER A 360 0.24 1.24 -11.42
CA SER A 360 -0.08 2.08 -12.58
C SER A 360 -0.98 1.29 -13.54
N LEU A 361 -2.09 1.89 -13.96
CA LEU A 361 -3.18 1.22 -14.68
C LEU A 361 -3.53 1.96 -15.97
N THR A 362 -3.66 1.22 -17.06
CA THR A 362 -4.28 1.71 -18.30
C THR A 362 -5.59 0.97 -18.51
N TYR A 363 -6.65 1.71 -18.84
CA TYR A 363 -7.98 1.15 -19.11
C TYR A 363 -8.28 1.22 -20.61
N GLN A 364 -9.09 0.28 -21.09
CA GLN A 364 -9.66 0.33 -22.42
C GLN A 364 -10.64 1.52 -22.52
N ASP A 365 -10.73 2.13 -23.71
CA ASP A 365 -11.77 3.13 -23.97
C ASP A 365 -13.13 2.45 -24.10
N MET A 366 -13.91 2.51 -23.02
CA MET A 366 -15.25 1.94 -22.94
C MET A 366 -16.35 2.93 -23.33
N THR A 367 -16.01 4.05 -23.99
CA THR A 367 -17.00 5.05 -24.43
C THR A 367 -18.02 4.42 -25.38
N GLY A 368 -19.30 4.51 -24.99
CA GLY A 368 -20.42 4.00 -25.78
C GLY A 368 -20.68 2.50 -25.65
N TYR A 369 -19.94 1.77 -24.82
CA TYR A 369 -20.22 0.37 -24.52
C TYR A 369 -21.42 0.20 -23.59
N THR A 370 -22.25 -0.79 -23.88
CA THR A 370 -23.31 -1.27 -22.96
C THR A 370 -22.83 -2.55 -22.27
N THR A 371 -22.87 -2.56 -20.94
CA THR A 371 -22.42 -3.72 -20.15
C THR A 371 -23.53 -4.76 -19.96
N PHE A 372 -23.20 -6.04 -19.94
CA PHE A 372 -24.12 -7.15 -19.68
C PHE A 372 -23.45 -8.27 -18.86
N THR A 373 -24.25 -9.10 -18.19
CA THR A 373 -23.75 -10.14 -17.27
C THR A 373 -24.10 -11.56 -17.71
N ASP A 374 -25.07 -11.70 -18.60
CA ASP A 374 -25.62 -12.97 -19.07
C ASP A 374 -26.34 -12.80 -20.42
N GLU A 375 -26.82 -13.91 -21.00
CA GLU A 375 -27.52 -13.89 -22.28
C GLU A 375 -28.85 -13.12 -22.25
N ALA A 376 -29.55 -13.15 -21.11
CA ALA A 376 -30.82 -12.47 -20.97
C ALA A 376 -30.67 -10.95 -21.01
N SER A 377 -29.72 -10.41 -20.24
CA SER A 377 -29.35 -9.00 -20.25
C SER A 377 -28.78 -8.57 -21.61
N PHE A 378 -27.92 -9.38 -22.22
CA PHE A 378 -27.42 -9.11 -23.58
C PHE A 378 -28.56 -8.97 -24.59
N THR A 379 -29.47 -9.94 -24.63
CA THR A 379 -30.60 -9.97 -25.56
C THR A 379 -31.51 -8.78 -25.34
N ALA A 380 -31.82 -8.43 -24.09
CA ALA A 380 -32.64 -7.26 -23.76
C ALA A 380 -32.00 -5.95 -24.26
N HIS A 381 -30.69 -5.78 -24.05
CA HIS A 381 -29.96 -4.61 -24.54
C HIS A 381 -29.92 -4.55 -26.07
N MET A 382 -29.64 -5.68 -26.73
CA MET A 382 -29.65 -5.76 -28.20
C MET A 382 -31.04 -5.46 -28.77
N ASP A 383 -32.12 -6.04 -28.23
CA ASP A 383 -33.49 -5.77 -28.66
C ASP A 383 -33.81 -4.26 -28.58
N GLN A 384 -33.37 -3.60 -27.50
CA GLN A 384 -33.54 -2.16 -27.32
C GLN A 384 -32.70 -1.36 -28.33
N LEU A 385 -31.41 -1.64 -28.44
CA LEU A 385 -30.47 -0.88 -29.28
C LEU A 385 -30.80 -1.02 -30.77
N LEU A 386 -31.11 -2.24 -31.23
CA LEU A 386 -31.39 -2.54 -32.63
C LEU A 386 -32.70 -1.92 -33.14
N SER A 387 -33.62 -1.52 -32.24
CA SER A 387 -34.83 -0.79 -32.64
C SER A 387 -34.55 0.53 -33.35
N GLY A 388 -33.42 1.19 -33.01
CA GLY A 388 -32.95 2.41 -33.65
C GLY A 388 -32.18 2.20 -34.95
N LYS A 389 -31.98 0.94 -35.37
CA LYS A 389 -31.14 0.54 -36.51
C LYS A 389 -29.74 1.21 -36.53
N PRO A 390 -28.97 1.18 -35.43
CA PRO A 390 -27.65 1.77 -35.39
C PRO A 390 -26.68 1.01 -36.30
N ALA A 391 -25.80 1.73 -37.00
CA ALA A 391 -24.76 1.11 -37.83
C ALA A 391 -23.70 0.36 -37.00
N GLN A 392 -23.59 0.66 -35.71
CA GLN A 392 -22.67 0.01 -34.79
C GLN A 392 -23.29 -0.13 -33.39
N VAL A 393 -23.03 -1.26 -32.74
CA VAL A 393 -23.35 -1.50 -31.33
C VAL A 393 -22.09 -1.96 -30.59
N LYS A 394 -21.84 -1.42 -29.40
CA LYS A 394 -20.68 -1.79 -28.57
C LYS A 394 -21.16 -2.45 -27.29
N MET A 395 -20.66 -3.65 -27.01
CA MET A 395 -21.11 -4.48 -25.89
C MET A 395 -19.93 -5.01 -25.08
N ALA A 396 -20.09 -5.08 -23.76
CA ALA A 396 -19.05 -5.53 -22.85
C ALA A 396 -19.60 -6.46 -21.77
N TYR A 397 -18.96 -7.61 -21.60
CA TYR A 397 -19.33 -8.61 -20.61
C TYR A 397 -18.64 -8.33 -19.27
N VAL A 398 -19.43 -8.20 -18.21
CA VAL A 398 -19.00 -7.99 -16.82
C VAL A 398 -19.51 -9.08 -15.87
N GLY A 399 -19.92 -10.22 -16.42
CA GLY A 399 -20.42 -11.35 -15.63
C GLY A 399 -19.33 -12.26 -15.06
N GLU A 400 -19.78 -13.26 -14.30
CA GLU A 400 -18.93 -14.14 -13.50
C GLU A 400 -18.11 -15.14 -14.33
N ASP A 401 -18.52 -15.46 -15.57
CA ASP A 401 -17.82 -16.44 -16.40
C ASP A 401 -16.45 -15.91 -16.86
N GLN A 402 -15.38 -16.48 -16.30
CA GLN A 402 -14.00 -16.11 -16.58
C GLN A 402 -13.54 -16.57 -17.97
N PHE A 403 -14.24 -17.53 -18.58
CA PHE A 403 -13.93 -18.09 -19.90
C PHE A 403 -14.89 -17.59 -20.98
N PHE A 404 -15.67 -16.55 -20.68
CA PHE A 404 -16.58 -15.94 -21.64
C PHE A 404 -15.81 -15.51 -22.90
N ASP A 405 -16.33 -15.92 -24.05
CA ASP A 405 -15.81 -15.56 -25.37
C ASP A 405 -16.88 -14.71 -26.08
N PHE A 406 -16.66 -13.39 -26.10
CA PHE A 406 -17.56 -12.45 -26.73
C PHE A 406 -17.76 -12.76 -28.21
N GLY A 407 -16.71 -13.10 -28.94
CA GLY A 407 -16.77 -13.34 -30.38
C GLY A 407 -17.64 -14.56 -30.73
N ARG A 408 -17.47 -15.66 -29.98
CA ARG A 408 -18.33 -16.85 -30.11
C ARG A 408 -19.77 -16.52 -29.74
N PHE A 409 -19.96 -15.89 -28.59
CA PHE A 409 -21.28 -15.58 -28.05
C PHE A 409 -22.08 -14.66 -28.99
N ALA A 410 -21.49 -13.53 -29.41
CA ALA A 410 -22.14 -12.57 -30.29
C ALA A 410 -22.47 -13.18 -31.67
N ARG A 411 -21.58 -14.02 -32.22
CA ARG A 411 -21.83 -14.71 -33.50
C ARG A 411 -23.03 -15.64 -33.40
N ASP A 412 -23.08 -16.47 -32.36
CA ASP A 412 -24.14 -17.47 -32.19
C ASP A 412 -25.50 -16.78 -31.93
N TRP A 413 -25.48 -15.67 -31.19
CA TRP A 413 -26.67 -14.81 -30.98
C TRP A 413 -27.14 -14.15 -32.28
N LEU A 414 -26.24 -13.52 -33.04
CA LEU A 414 -26.58 -12.86 -34.31
C LEU A 414 -27.09 -13.87 -35.35
N ALA A 415 -26.49 -15.06 -35.42
CA ALA A 415 -26.97 -16.12 -36.31
C ALA A 415 -28.45 -16.45 -36.06
N SER A 416 -28.88 -16.44 -34.81
CA SER A 416 -30.26 -16.76 -34.41
C SER A 416 -31.22 -15.57 -34.47
N ASN A 417 -30.72 -14.33 -34.42
CA ASN A 417 -31.55 -13.13 -34.26
C ASN A 417 -31.50 -12.14 -35.43
N HIS A 418 -30.54 -12.24 -36.35
CA HIS A 418 -30.34 -11.25 -37.42
C HIS A 418 -31.60 -10.95 -38.24
N ARG A 419 -32.40 -11.98 -38.60
CA ARG A 419 -33.65 -11.80 -39.37
C ARG A 419 -34.70 -11.02 -38.60
N ARG A 420 -34.85 -11.30 -37.30
CA ARG A 420 -35.82 -10.61 -36.43
C ARG A 420 -35.56 -9.10 -36.37
N HIS A 421 -34.30 -8.69 -36.52
CA HIS A 421 -33.88 -7.28 -36.52
C HIS A 421 -33.58 -6.71 -37.92
N PHE A 422 -33.94 -7.45 -38.98
CA PHE A 422 -33.71 -7.05 -40.38
C PHE A 422 -32.24 -6.76 -40.71
N ILE A 423 -31.30 -7.42 -40.03
CA ILE A 423 -29.87 -7.29 -40.28
C ILE A 423 -29.51 -8.10 -41.54
N SER A 424 -28.96 -7.44 -42.56
CA SER A 424 -28.55 -8.06 -43.83
C SER A 424 -27.12 -8.56 -43.81
N SER A 425 -26.23 -7.86 -43.11
CA SER A 425 -24.84 -8.25 -42.92
C SER A 425 -24.34 -7.71 -41.58
N TYR A 426 -23.32 -8.37 -41.03
CA TYR A 426 -22.67 -7.91 -39.83
C TYR A 426 -21.20 -8.31 -39.82
N SER A 427 -20.38 -7.51 -39.17
CA SER A 427 -18.98 -7.81 -38.87
C SER A 427 -18.67 -7.34 -37.45
N TYR A 428 -17.62 -7.87 -36.85
CA TYR A 428 -17.27 -7.50 -35.48
C TYR A 428 -15.77 -7.55 -35.24
N SER A 429 -15.28 -6.59 -34.46
CA SER A 429 -13.98 -6.63 -33.78
C SER A 429 -14.24 -6.92 -32.31
N TYR A 430 -13.38 -7.71 -31.69
CA TYR A 430 -13.59 -8.10 -30.29
C TYR A 430 -12.27 -8.35 -29.56
N PHE A 431 -12.35 -8.13 -28.26
CA PHE A 431 -11.47 -8.64 -27.24
C PHE A 431 -12.20 -9.79 -26.51
N PRO A 432 -11.56 -10.55 -25.62
CA PRO A 432 -12.18 -11.71 -24.98
C PRO A 432 -13.56 -11.41 -24.35
N SER A 433 -13.72 -10.25 -23.70
CA SER A 433 -14.93 -9.86 -22.97
C SER A 433 -15.69 -8.67 -23.56
N SER A 434 -15.30 -8.12 -24.70
CA SER A 434 -15.97 -6.94 -25.28
C SER A 434 -15.84 -6.92 -26.79
N GLY A 435 -16.73 -6.20 -27.47
CA GLY A 435 -16.58 -6.01 -28.90
C GLY A 435 -17.53 -4.99 -29.50
N GLU A 436 -17.18 -4.61 -30.73
CA GLU A 436 -17.96 -3.70 -31.56
C GLU A 436 -18.56 -4.47 -32.72
N ILE A 437 -19.88 -4.43 -32.84
CA ILE A 437 -20.65 -5.10 -33.87
C ILE A 437 -21.08 -4.05 -34.88
N THR A 438 -20.56 -4.13 -36.10
CA THR A 438 -20.98 -3.31 -37.24
C THR A 438 -22.13 -4.01 -37.96
N LEU A 439 -23.19 -3.26 -38.26
CA LEU A 439 -24.46 -3.79 -38.74
C LEU A 439 -24.92 -3.06 -40.00
N GLU A 440 -25.36 -3.83 -40.97
CA GLU A 440 -26.12 -3.32 -42.11
C GLU A 440 -27.55 -3.86 -42.04
N TYR A 441 -28.51 -3.01 -42.39
CA TYR A 441 -29.92 -3.36 -42.36
C TYR A 441 -30.48 -3.49 -43.76
N ARG A 442 -31.39 -4.44 -43.89
CA ARG A 442 -32.18 -4.62 -45.10
C ARG A 442 -33.15 -3.46 -45.28
N ASP A 443 -33.29 -3.02 -46.52
CA ASP A 443 -34.40 -2.16 -46.93
C ASP A 443 -35.69 -2.97 -46.92
N MET A 444 -36.59 -2.60 -46.01
CA MET A 444 -37.89 -3.26 -45.83
C MET A 444 -39.03 -2.51 -46.53
N THR A 445 -38.71 -1.52 -47.36
CA THR A 445 -39.73 -0.75 -48.09
C THR A 445 -40.58 -1.68 -48.95
N GLY A 446 -41.89 -1.74 -48.68
CA GLY A 446 -42.85 -2.58 -49.40
C GLY A 446 -43.00 -4.01 -48.88
N TYR A 447 -42.11 -4.48 -47.98
CA TYR A 447 -42.20 -5.82 -47.40
C TYR A 447 -43.19 -5.89 -46.24
N THR A 448 -43.93 -7.00 -46.19
CA THR A 448 -44.70 -7.40 -45.01
C THR A 448 -43.97 -8.52 -44.28
N SER A 449 -43.69 -8.33 -42.99
CA SER A 449 -43.01 -9.32 -42.15
C SER A 449 -44.00 -10.29 -41.49
N PHE A 450 -43.58 -11.53 -41.29
CA PHE A 450 -44.34 -12.55 -40.56
C PHE A 450 -43.41 -13.50 -39.79
N ALA A 451 -43.86 -14.03 -38.66
CA ALA A 451 -43.04 -14.83 -37.76
C ALA A 451 -43.42 -16.33 -37.70
N SER A 452 -44.52 -16.71 -38.33
CA SER A 452 -45.04 -18.09 -38.27
C SER A 452 -45.76 -18.50 -39.56
N GLN A 453 -45.91 -19.81 -39.78
CA GLN A 453 -46.69 -20.31 -40.92
C GLN A 453 -48.16 -19.84 -40.86
N GLN A 454 -48.74 -19.72 -39.66
CA GLN A 454 -50.11 -19.24 -39.50
C GLN A 454 -50.28 -17.79 -39.99
N GLU A 455 -49.31 -16.93 -39.69
CA GLU A 455 -49.31 -15.55 -40.20
C GLU A 455 -49.10 -15.53 -41.72
N LEU A 456 -48.21 -16.38 -42.25
CA LEU A 456 -48.03 -16.53 -43.69
C LEU A 456 -49.34 -16.92 -44.38
N ASP A 457 -50.03 -17.95 -43.88
CA ASP A 457 -51.30 -18.43 -44.43
C ASP A 457 -52.36 -17.31 -44.43
N THR A 458 -52.38 -16.49 -43.38
CA THR A 458 -53.26 -15.32 -43.27
C THR A 458 -52.93 -14.27 -44.32
N LEU A 459 -51.65 -13.93 -44.49
CA LEU A 459 -51.18 -12.97 -45.51
C LEU A 459 -51.48 -13.47 -46.94
N LEU A 460 -51.31 -14.77 -47.20
CA LEU A 460 -51.58 -15.37 -48.49
C LEU A 460 -53.08 -15.42 -48.80
N ALA A 461 -53.93 -15.68 -47.81
CA ALA A 461 -55.38 -15.59 -47.96
C ALA A 461 -55.82 -14.17 -48.30
N GLN A 462 -55.29 -13.17 -47.57
CA GLN A 462 -55.57 -11.76 -47.84
C GLN A 462 -55.12 -11.35 -49.26
N ALA A 463 -53.96 -11.84 -49.71
CA ALA A 463 -53.47 -11.56 -51.06
C ALA A 463 -54.41 -12.09 -52.16
N LEU A 464 -55.13 -13.19 -51.94
CA LEU A 464 -56.13 -13.69 -52.91
C LEU A 464 -57.34 -12.76 -53.04
N GLU A 465 -57.70 -12.06 -51.95
CA GLU A 465 -58.80 -11.11 -51.91
C GLU A 465 -58.39 -9.77 -52.53
N ASP A 466 -57.26 -9.22 -52.08
CA ASP A 466 -56.79 -7.89 -52.48
C ASP A 466 -56.19 -7.86 -53.88
N ARG A 467 -55.74 -9.03 -54.37
CA ARG A 467 -55.12 -9.22 -55.69
C ARG A 467 -53.99 -8.21 -55.97
N PRO A 468 -52.98 -8.09 -55.10
CA PRO A 468 -51.90 -7.12 -55.28
C PRO A 468 -51.04 -7.47 -56.50
N GLU A 469 -50.57 -6.45 -57.22
CA GLU A 469 -49.59 -6.64 -58.31
C GLU A 469 -48.21 -7.06 -57.79
N ARG A 470 -47.89 -6.73 -56.53
CA ARG A 470 -46.65 -7.10 -55.84
C ARG A 470 -46.93 -7.68 -54.46
N LEU A 471 -46.32 -8.83 -54.18
CA LEU A 471 -46.35 -9.48 -52.88
C LEU A 471 -44.92 -9.64 -52.36
N GLN A 472 -44.56 -8.82 -51.38
CA GLN A 472 -43.24 -8.85 -50.75
C GLN A 472 -43.37 -9.35 -49.31
N LEU A 473 -42.77 -10.50 -49.02
CA LEU A 473 -42.88 -11.21 -47.76
C LEU A 473 -41.50 -11.46 -47.16
N TYR A 474 -41.36 -11.26 -45.86
CA TYR A 474 -40.11 -11.51 -45.15
C TYR A 474 -40.35 -12.26 -43.84
N TYR A 475 -39.67 -13.39 -43.69
CA TYR A 475 -39.81 -14.23 -42.50
C TYR A 475 -38.88 -13.75 -41.38
N THR A 476 -39.46 -13.37 -40.24
CA THR A 476 -38.75 -12.90 -39.04
C THR A 476 -38.77 -13.92 -37.90
N GLY A 477 -39.30 -15.13 -38.14
CA GLY A 477 -39.45 -16.15 -37.11
C GLY A 477 -38.14 -16.89 -36.76
N PRO A 478 -38.12 -17.59 -35.62
CA PRO A 478 -36.92 -18.23 -35.08
C PRO A 478 -36.53 -19.54 -35.80
N ASP A 479 -37.42 -20.13 -36.59
CA ASP A 479 -37.14 -21.40 -37.28
C ASP A 479 -36.20 -21.23 -38.49
N GLU A 480 -34.92 -21.54 -38.30
CA GLU A 480 -33.88 -21.59 -39.37
C GLU A 480 -34.16 -22.62 -40.47
N SER A 481 -35.03 -23.60 -40.18
CA SER A 481 -35.44 -24.61 -41.15
C SER A 481 -36.63 -24.17 -42.00
N PHE A 482 -37.20 -22.98 -41.76
CA PHE A 482 -38.31 -22.45 -42.55
C PHE A 482 -37.95 -22.38 -44.04
N ARG A 483 -38.88 -22.79 -44.91
CA ARG A 483 -38.69 -22.84 -46.37
C ARG A 483 -39.85 -22.12 -47.06
N LEU A 484 -39.85 -20.79 -46.98
CA LEU A 484 -40.85 -19.94 -47.61
C LEU A 484 -41.03 -20.26 -49.09
N ASN A 485 -39.94 -20.49 -49.82
CA ASN A 485 -40.00 -20.89 -51.22
C ASN A 485 -40.84 -22.13 -51.48
N ARG A 486 -40.66 -23.20 -50.69
CA ARG A 486 -41.47 -24.42 -50.84
C ARG A 486 -42.94 -24.14 -50.55
N LEU A 487 -43.23 -23.39 -49.50
CA LEU A 487 -44.61 -23.03 -49.13
C LEU A 487 -45.28 -22.17 -50.21
N LEU A 488 -44.54 -21.25 -50.83
CA LEU A 488 -45.05 -20.43 -51.94
C LEU A 488 -45.23 -21.23 -53.23
N ASP A 489 -44.33 -22.18 -53.54
CA ASP A 489 -44.49 -23.08 -54.69
C ASP A 489 -45.78 -23.90 -54.56
N ASP A 490 -46.01 -24.49 -53.38
CA ASP A 490 -47.23 -25.26 -53.07
C ASP A 490 -48.49 -24.38 -53.18
N TRP A 491 -48.43 -23.15 -52.65
CA TRP A 491 -49.54 -22.21 -52.71
C TRP A 491 -49.84 -21.74 -54.14
N LEU A 492 -48.83 -21.34 -54.91
CA LEU A 492 -48.99 -20.92 -56.32
C LEU A 492 -49.55 -22.06 -57.18
N GLN A 493 -49.11 -23.31 -56.93
CA GLN A 493 -49.63 -24.48 -57.61
C GLN A 493 -51.12 -24.72 -57.27
N ALA A 494 -51.49 -24.60 -56.00
CA ALA A 494 -52.87 -24.74 -55.55
C ALA A 494 -53.77 -23.64 -56.15
N GLN A 495 -53.24 -22.42 -56.31
CA GLN A 495 -53.99 -21.23 -56.76
C GLN A 495 -53.86 -20.92 -58.26
N ARG A 496 -53.38 -21.86 -59.08
CA ARG A 496 -53.20 -21.70 -60.54
C ARG A 496 -54.47 -21.31 -61.33
N GLY A 497 -55.64 -21.51 -60.73
CA GLY A 497 -56.93 -21.12 -61.30
C GLY A 497 -57.25 -19.63 -61.12
N VAL A 498 -56.60 -18.97 -60.17
CA VAL A 498 -56.84 -17.57 -59.77
C VAL A 498 -55.63 -16.69 -60.09
N VAL A 499 -54.42 -17.19 -59.80
CA VAL A 499 -53.15 -16.53 -60.16
C VAL A 499 -52.83 -16.83 -61.64
N GLY A 500 -52.62 -15.77 -62.42
CA GLY A 500 -52.32 -15.82 -63.86
C GLY A 500 -50.89 -16.26 -64.13
N ALA A 501 -49.95 -15.44 -63.71
CA ALA A 501 -48.51 -15.67 -63.75
C ALA A 501 -47.86 -15.03 -62.51
N ALA A 502 -46.84 -15.69 -61.98
CA ALA A 502 -46.00 -15.20 -60.90
C ALA A 502 -44.55 -15.13 -61.39
N GLY A 503 -43.93 -13.96 -61.30
CA GLY A 503 -42.50 -13.72 -61.56
C GLY A 503 -41.81 -13.13 -60.33
N GLY A 504 -40.49 -12.95 -60.38
CA GLY A 504 -39.71 -12.34 -59.31
C GLY A 504 -38.74 -13.30 -58.62
N THR A 505 -38.39 -13.00 -57.36
CA THR A 505 -37.42 -13.77 -56.58
C THR A 505 -38.04 -14.27 -55.29
N TYR A 506 -37.76 -15.51 -54.92
CA TYR A 506 -38.16 -16.04 -53.62
C TYR A 506 -37.21 -17.16 -53.18
N GLY A 507 -36.91 -17.19 -51.89
CA GLY A 507 -35.97 -18.10 -51.25
C GLY A 507 -36.51 -18.63 -49.93
N SER A 508 -35.63 -19.17 -49.08
CA SER A 508 -36.05 -19.80 -47.82
C SER A 508 -36.77 -18.85 -46.86
N PHE A 509 -36.50 -17.55 -46.91
CA PHE A 509 -36.98 -16.58 -45.91
C PHE A 509 -37.51 -15.27 -46.48
N GLU A 510 -37.46 -15.09 -47.79
CA GLU A 510 -37.86 -13.84 -48.45
C GLU A 510 -38.53 -14.16 -49.78
N ALA A 511 -39.54 -13.37 -50.14
CA ALA A 511 -40.15 -13.40 -51.45
C ALA A 511 -40.49 -11.98 -51.91
N ALA A 512 -40.22 -11.69 -53.17
CA ALA A 512 -40.67 -10.51 -53.89
C ALA A 512 -41.29 -11.00 -55.21
N LEU A 513 -42.60 -11.22 -55.18
CA LEU A 513 -43.36 -11.76 -56.29
C LEU A 513 -44.08 -10.63 -57.04
N GLU A 514 -44.00 -10.67 -58.36
CA GLU A 514 -44.88 -9.91 -59.26
C GLU A 514 -46.00 -10.84 -59.71
N LEU A 515 -47.24 -10.49 -59.37
CA LEU A 515 -48.42 -11.32 -59.57
C LEU A 515 -49.34 -10.70 -60.61
N SER A 516 -49.80 -11.51 -61.54
CA SER A 516 -50.94 -11.20 -62.39
C SER A 516 -52.13 -12.05 -62.00
N TRP A 517 -53.33 -11.47 -62.04
CA TRP A 517 -54.55 -12.11 -61.58
C TRP A 517 -55.48 -12.41 -62.74
N ARG A 518 -56.11 -13.59 -62.74
CA ARG A 518 -57.11 -13.93 -63.75
C ARG A 518 -58.41 -13.18 -63.43
N ALA A 519 -59.11 -12.78 -64.48
CA ALA A 519 -60.44 -12.18 -64.32
C ALA A 519 -61.36 -13.16 -63.55
N PRO A 520 -62.22 -12.66 -62.63
CA PRO A 520 -63.12 -13.48 -61.82
C PRO A 520 -63.98 -14.45 -62.63
#